data_AF-A0A3R9WVN2-F1
#
_entry.id   AF-A0A3R9WVN2-F1
#
_cell.length_a   1.000
_cell.length_b   1.000
_cell.length_c   1.000
_cell.angle_alpha   90.00
_cell.angle_beta   90.00
_cell.angle_gamma   90.00
#
_symmetry.space_group_name_H-M   'P 1'
#
loop_
_entity.id
_entity.type
_entity.pdbx_description
1 polymer ?
#
loop_
_entity_poly.entity_id
_entity_poly.type
_entity_poly.pdbx_seq_one_letter_code
_entity_poly.pdbx_strand_id
1 'polypeptide(L)'
;MSTVKSTLARRAIATKLSSIRVRLRVGMDRSTREHRGECGCGMSPRIVGMPGRGRPQHPERSSTPRGPGVEHLSSTSRARAEPVPTGSRPAAERSCTAEIRARLQAVPTPSVVGVPIRGPGGQMNPTPEQPELDQLSADLAGLLGRIGLDPAGERPTRRDRIDIRFAAVAALHPGRVAAQDAEESATYLELDLLADDIARRLSGRAGPGQAVAVRARRTCTAAAAVVGTMRSGAAVLPLEPGHNPGLQEFLMRDAGTEMVLSDSGLLRDEIPVAKAGPFVVAVRPEQAVRRQLPERTAFLGLPSAGGRPGRAVAVEPVTHLDVLSWVDVALPMLETGPDDVWTFYHSMSLDLGMREMWGPLLSGARAVVVDRDTASDAREFARTLTEHQVTVLTQLPSAFTRLTAAAAGTRIPSLRHVLLSGEPLPPSYPAAWHRAAIAPQATLWDVSGSPTRV
;
A
#
# COMPACT_ATOMS: atom_id res chain seq x y z
N MET A 1 7.56 19.90 31.02
CA MET A 1 7.80 19.02 29.85
C MET A 1 6.60 18.95 28.89
N SER A 2 5.34 18.81 29.35
CA SER A 2 4.13 18.76 28.50
C SER A 2 4.05 19.87 27.42
N THR A 3 4.21 21.15 27.81
CA THR A 3 4.06 22.32 26.93
C THR A 3 5.11 22.40 25.80
N VAL A 4 6.27 21.77 25.98
CA VAL A 4 7.33 21.73 24.97
C VAL A 4 6.99 20.70 23.89
N LYS A 5 6.48 19.52 24.27
CA LYS A 5 5.98 18.50 23.34
C LYS A 5 4.85 19.06 22.46
N SER A 6 3.87 19.78 23.03
CA SER A 6 2.77 20.36 22.25
C SER A 6 3.21 21.46 21.28
N THR A 7 4.21 22.25 21.64
CA THR A 7 4.77 23.31 20.77
C THR A 7 5.57 22.72 19.61
N LEU A 8 6.36 21.67 19.85
CA LEU A 8 7.06 20.91 18.79
C LEU A 8 6.05 20.21 17.87
N ALA A 9 5.01 19.56 18.42
CA ALA A 9 3.95 18.95 17.62
C ALA A 9 3.25 19.98 16.72
N ARG A 10 2.86 21.15 17.25
CA ARG A 10 2.25 22.24 16.46
C ARG A 10 3.17 22.75 15.34
N ARG A 11 4.48 22.89 15.59
CA ARG A 11 5.46 23.27 14.55
C ARG A 11 5.69 22.18 13.51
N ALA A 12 5.69 20.90 13.91
CA ALA A 12 5.77 19.77 13.00
C ALA A 12 4.53 19.69 12.10
N ILE A 13 3.33 19.81 12.68
CA ILE A 13 2.05 19.85 11.95
C ILE A 13 2.03 21.02 10.95
N ALA A 14 2.42 22.24 11.36
CA ALA A 14 2.46 23.39 10.45
C ALA A 14 3.43 23.19 9.27
N THR A 15 4.62 22.64 9.53
CA THR A 15 5.62 22.31 8.50
C THR A 15 5.16 21.17 7.58
N LYS A 16 4.45 20.17 8.13
CA LYS A 16 3.91 19.04 7.36
C LYS A 16 2.75 19.49 6.47
N LEU A 17 1.79 20.24 7.00
CA LEU A 17 0.68 20.82 6.25
C LEU A 17 1.16 21.74 5.12
N SER A 18 2.24 22.51 5.34
CA SER A 18 2.83 23.33 4.26
C SER A 18 3.47 22.46 3.17
N SER A 19 4.19 21.39 3.52
CA SER A 19 4.79 20.48 2.51
C SER A 19 3.77 19.64 1.75
N ILE A 20 2.67 19.22 2.39
CA ILE A 20 1.53 18.57 1.73
C ILE A 20 0.85 19.55 0.75
N ARG A 21 0.57 20.79 1.18
CA ARG A 21 0.04 21.84 0.29
C ARG A 21 0.96 22.12 -0.90
N VAL A 22 2.29 22.15 -0.70
CA VAL A 22 3.25 22.33 -1.80
C VAL A 22 3.23 21.13 -2.76
N ARG A 23 3.20 19.89 -2.28
CA ARG A 23 3.08 18.70 -3.15
C ARG A 23 1.78 18.69 -3.96
N LEU A 24 0.66 19.07 -3.36
CA LEU A 24 -0.63 19.22 -4.06
C LEU A 24 -0.58 20.33 -5.12
N ARG A 25 0.01 21.49 -4.80
CA ARG A 25 0.12 22.62 -5.75
C ARG A 25 1.03 22.30 -6.93
N VAL A 26 2.20 21.69 -6.70
CA VAL A 26 3.12 21.25 -7.77
C VAL A 26 2.48 20.16 -8.64
N GLY A 27 1.51 19.41 -8.12
CA GLY A 27 0.69 18.46 -8.89
C GLY A 27 -0.35 19.11 -9.82
N MET A 28 -0.74 20.36 -9.57
CA MET A 28 -1.71 21.15 -10.37
C MET A 28 -1.01 22.11 -11.36
N ASP A 29 0.15 22.66 -11.01
CA ASP A 29 0.80 23.76 -11.75
C ASP A 29 1.53 23.33 -13.06
N ARG A 30 1.12 22.19 -13.64
CA ARG A 30 1.55 21.71 -14.96
C ARG A 30 0.40 21.57 -15.98
N SER A 31 -0.83 22.00 -15.66
CA SER A 31 -1.97 21.93 -16.58
C SER A 31 -2.64 23.28 -16.89
N THR A 32 -2.08 24.42 -16.47
CA THR A 32 -2.64 25.75 -16.76
C THR A 32 -1.58 26.80 -17.09
N ARG A 33 -1.04 26.75 -18.30
CA ARG A 33 -0.40 27.92 -18.95
C ARG A 33 -0.74 27.98 -20.43
N GLU A 34 -1.88 28.60 -20.72
CA GLU A 34 -2.07 29.37 -21.95
C GLU A 34 -3.20 30.40 -21.77
N HIS A 35 -3.07 31.53 -22.46
CA HIS A 35 -4.10 32.57 -22.66
C HIS A 35 -4.67 33.31 -21.44
N ARG A 36 -4.00 34.42 -21.08
CA ARG A 36 -4.62 35.77 -21.09
C ARG A 36 -3.53 36.84 -21.20
N GLY A 37 -3.72 37.77 -22.13
CA GLY A 37 -2.83 38.91 -22.34
C GLY A 37 -3.19 40.13 -21.50
N GLU A 38 -2.17 40.93 -21.23
CA GLU A 38 -2.15 42.40 -21.14
C GLU A 38 -3.28 43.15 -20.42
N CYS A 39 -2.92 43.77 -19.29
CA CYS A 39 -2.80 45.24 -19.21
C CYS A 39 -1.89 45.60 -18.02
N GLY A 40 -0.97 46.55 -18.20
CA GLY A 40 0.08 46.84 -17.21
C GLY A 40 -0.17 48.08 -16.37
N CYS A 41 0.56 48.22 -15.25
CA CYS A 41 1.17 49.47 -14.77
C CYS A 41 1.95 49.27 -13.46
N GLY A 42 3.11 49.91 -13.34
CA GLY A 42 3.51 50.59 -12.10
C GLY A 42 4.41 49.87 -11.07
N MET A 43 5.64 50.37 -10.96
CA MET A 43 6.37 50.64 -9.70
C MET A 43 7.06 49.47 -8.95
N SER A 44 8.40 49.47 -9.03
CA SER A 44 9.28 48.98 -7.96
C SER A 44 9.37 50.00 -6.81
N PRO A 45 10.01 49.66 -5.66
CA PRO A 45 11.43 50.03 -5.53
C PRO A 45 12.35 48.98 -4.86
N ARG A 46 13.66 49.23 -4.97
CA ARG A 46 14.79 48.44 -4.44
C ARG A 46 15.18 48.85 -3.01
N ILE A 47 15.61 47.90 -2.17
CA ILE A 47 16.58 48.04 -1.04
C ILE A 47 17.22 46.63 -0.90
N VAL A 48 18.49 46.29 -1.18
CA VAL A 48 19.86 46.78 -0.84
C VAL A 48 20.26 46.55 0.64
N GLY A 49 21.19 45.62 0.92
CA GLY A 49 21.79 45.48 2.28
C GLY A 49 22.50 44.16 2.64
N MET A 50 23.70 43.92 2.09
CA MET A 50 24.79 43.13 2.73
C MET A 50 25.73 44.12 3.46
N PRO A 51 26.73 43.76 4.33
CA PRO A 51 27.48 42.49 4.50
C PRO A 51 27.60 42.04 6.00
N GLY A 52 28.45 41.11 6.50
CA GLY A 52 29.36 40.09 5.95
C GLY A 52 30.50 39.72 6.95
N ARG A 53 31.37 38.74 6.58
CA ARG A 53 32.64 38.28 7.22
C ARG A 53 32.56 37.28 8.41
N GLY A 54 33.48 36.29 8.42
CA GLY A 54 33.70 35.38 9.57
C GLY A 54 34.32 33.98 9.28
N ARG A 55 35.54 33.89 8.73
CA ARG A 55 36.44 32.69 8.79
C ARG A 55 37.79 33.15 9.36
N PRO A 56 38.43 32.39 10.28
CA PRO A 56 39.46 31.38 9.94
C PRO A 56 39.38 30.10 10.86
N GLN A 57 40.20 29.04 10.85
CA GLN A 57 41.19 28.41 9.93
C GLN A 57 41.37 26.91 10.32
N HIS A 58 42.33 26.20 9.69
CA HIS A 58 42.81 24.84 10.06
C HIS A 58 44.06 24.89 10.99
N PRO A 59 44.51 23.76 11.57
CA PRO A 59 45.68 23.08 10.96
C PRO A 59 45.59 21.53 10.87
N GLU A 60 46.62 20.99 10.22
CA GLU A 60 46.85 19.66 9.65
C GLU A 60 47.34 18.56 10.61
N ARG A 61 47.27 17.29 10.14
CA ARG A 61 48.34 16.25 10.06
C ARG A 61 47.76 14.83 10.28
N SER A 62 48.24 13.71 9.72
CA SER A 62 49.04 13.31 8.55
C SER A 62 49.47 11.85 8.80
N SER A 63 49.14 10.87 7.94
CA SER A 63 50.01 9.71 7.62
C SER A 63 49.34 8.69 6.68
N THR A 64 50.08 8.24 5.67
CA THR A 64 49.86 6.98 4.94
C THR A 64 51.05 6.04 5.24
N PRO A 65 50.96 4.74 4.89
CA PRO A 65 51.81 4.32 3.76
C PRO A 65 51.24 3.19 2.84
N ARG A 66 51.56 3.34 1.54
CA ARG A 66 51.94 2.37 0.47
C ARG A 66 51.39 0.91 0.46
N GLY A 67 50.96 0.49 -0.75
CA GLY A 67 50.67 -0.93 -1.14
C GLY A 67 51.92 -1.75 -1.52
N PRO A 68 51.80 -2.85 -2.31
CA PRO A 68 51.72 -2.72 -3.79
C PRO A 68 50.96 -3.86 -4.57
N GLY A 69 50.95 -3.78 -5.91
CA GLY A 69 50.50 -4.81 -6.87
C GLY A 69 49.03 -4.64 -7.30
N VAL A 70 48.62 -4.26 -8.52
CA VAL A 70 49.12 -4.42 -9.90
C VAL A 70 49.06 -5.86 -10.42
N GLU A 71 48.02 -6.15 -11.22
CA GLU A 71 48.19 -6.91 -12.46
C GLU A 71 47.19 -6.44 -13.53
N HIS A 72 47.61 -6.51 -14.80
CA HIS A 72 46.84 -6.07 -15.97
C HIS A 72 45.82 -7.13 -16.38
N LEU A 73 44.72 -6.70 -17.03
CA LEU A 73 44.37 -7.27 -18.34
C LEU A 73 43.48 -6.31 -19.15
N SER A 74 43.93 -6.04 -20.37
CA SER A 74 43.25 -5.18 -21.35
C SER A 74 42.34 -5.99 -22.25
N SER A 75 41.15 -5.48 -22.56
CA SER A 75 40.49 -5.79 -23.83
C SER A 75 39.77 -4.57 -24.40
N THR A 76 40.12 -4.26 -25.64
CA THR A 76 39.57 -3.17 -26.45
C THR A 76 38.33 -3.62 -27.21
N SER A 77 37.31 -2.77 -27.29
CA SER A 77 36.55 -2.64 -28.53
C SER A 77 36.15 -1.17 -28.78
N ARG A 78 36.54 -0.67 -29.96
CA ARG A 78 36.11 0.62 -30.54
C ARG A 78 35.30 0.32 -31.79
N ALA A 79 34.07 0.82 -31.86
CA ALA A 79 33.36 1.08 -33.12
C ALA A 79 32.46 2.30 -32.86
N ARG A 80 32.96 3.52 -33.12
CA ARG A 80 32.77 4.28 -34.36
C ARG A 80 31.30 4.66 -34.60
N ALA A 81 31.00 5.91 -34.28
CA ALA A 81 29.89 6.66 -34.83
C ALA A 81 30.36 7.46 -36.06
N GLU A 82 29.46 7.66 -37.04
CA GLU A 82 29.37 8.77 -38.03
C GLU A 82 28.52 8.31 -39.25
N PRO A 83 27.96 9.22 -40.08
CA PRO A 83 27.66 10.64 -39.86
C PRO A 83 26.19 11.01 -40.17
N VAL A 84 25.79 12.25 -39.87
CA VAL A 84 24.49 12.84 -40.25
C VAL A 84 24.66 13.70 -41.52
N PRO A 85 23.81 13.57 -42.56
CA PRO A 85 23.69 14.56 -43.62
C PRO A 85 22.60 15.61 -43.31
N THR A 86 22.95 16.88 -43.48
CA THR A 86 22.06 18.04 -43.38
C THR A 86 21.26 18.28 -44.66
N GLY A 87 19.96 18.64 -44.55
CA GLY A 87 19.16 19.04 -45.72
C GLY A 87 17.80 19.66 -45.42
N SER A 88 17.73 21.00 -45.46
CA SER A 88 16.55 21.86 -45.74
C SER A 88 15.16 21.54 -45.13
N ARG A 89 14.68 22.46 -44.26
CA ARG A 89 13.23 22.70 -44.02
C ARG A 89 12.51 23.12 -45.32
N PRO A 90 11.21 22.84 -45.43
CA PRO A 90 10.25 23.95 -45.35
C PRO A 90 9.16 23.76 -44.28
N ALA A 91 8.36 24.80 -44.06
CA ALA A 91 7.43 24.90 -42.94
C ALA A 91 6.11 24.13 -43.14
N ALA A 92 5.68 23.41 -42.10
CA ALA A 92 4.29 23.03 -41.88
C ALA A 92 4.04 22.74 -40.39
N GLU A 93 3.90 23.79 -39.57
CA GLU A 93 3.36 23.63 -38.21
C GLU A 93 1.88 23.24 -38.28
N ARG A 94 1.63 21.92 -38.31
CA ARG A 94 0.30 21.35 -38.13
C ARG A 94 0.32 20.36 -36.96
N SER A 95 0.19 20.94 -35.76
CA SER A 95 -0.34 20.33 -34.54
C SER A 95 -0.26 18.79 -34.44
N CYS A 96 0.84 18.29 -33.84
CA CYS A 96 0.99 16.88 -33.43
C CYS A 96 -0.16 16.39 -32.52
N THR A 97 -0.88 17.31 -31.89
CA THR A 97 -2.10 17.10 -31.11
C THR A 97 -3.27 16.52 -31.91
N ALA A 98 -3.30 16.69 -33.24
CA ALA A 98 -4.34 16.12 -34.10
C ALA A 98 -4.09 14.63 -34.41
N GLU A 99 -2.85 14.26 -34.74
CA GLU A 99 -2.50 12.88 -35.12
C GLU A 99 -2.56 11.91 -33.92
N ILE A 100 -2.20 12.38 -32.72
CA ILE A 100 -2.35 11.61 -31.48
C ILE A 100 -3.83 11.43 -31.12
N ARG A 101 -4.68 12.43 -31.36
CA ARG A 101 -6.13 12.34 -31.12
C ARG A 101 -6.79 11.32 -32.06
N ALA A 102 -6.41 11.31 -33.33
CA ALA A 102 -6.86 10.30 -34.29
C ALA A 102 -6.43 8.88 -33.91
N ARG A 103 -5.20 8.68 -33.40
CA ARG A 103 -4.73 7.36 -32.94
C ARG A 103 -5.39 6.89 -31.65
N LEU A 104 -5.76 7.79 -30.73
CA LEU A 104 -6.48 7.43 -29.50
C LEU A 104 -7.96 7.10 -29.75
N GLN A 105 -8.56 7.62 -30.82
CA GLN A 105 -9.91 7.23 -31.28
C GLN A 105 -9.92 5.91 -32.08
N ALA A 106 -8.74 5.36 -32.40
CA ALA A 106 -8.56 4.12 -33.17
C ALA A 106 -8.15 2.90 -32.31
N VAL A 107 -8.19 3.02 -30.98
CA VAL A 107 -8.02 1.87 -30.07
C VAL A 107 -9.41 1.27 -29.83
N PRO A 108 -9.69 0.01 -30.27
CA PRO A 108 -10.95 -0.64 -29.96
C PRO A 108 -11.08 -0.81 -28.44
N THR A 109 -12.29 -0.57 -27.91
CA THR A 109 -12.70 -1.18 -26.65
C THR A 109 -12.53 -2.70 -26.74
N PRO A 110 -12.17 -3.39 -25.64
CA PRO A 110 -11.99 -4.83 -25.67
C PRO A 110 -13.33 -5.54 -25.80
N SER A 111 -13.78 -5.72 -27.04
CA SER A 111 -14.75 -6.76 -27.39
C SER A 111 -14.11 -8.13 -27.19
N VAL A 112 -14.91 -9.10 -26.76
CA VAL A 112 -14.46 -10.49 -26.58
C VAL A 112 -14.17 -11.09 -27.95
N VAL A 113 -12.89 -11.09 -28.35
CA VAL A 113 -12.47 -11.72 -29.60
C VAL A 113 -12.40 -13.24 -29.40
N GLY A 114 -13.51 -13.92 -29.71
CA GLY A 114 -13.49 -15.35 -29.97
C GLY A 114 -12.57 -15.62 -31.17
N VAL A 115 -11.52 -16.42 -30.96
CA VAL A 115 -10.56 -16.76 -32.02
C VAL A 115 -11.21 -17.75 -33.00
N PRO A 116 -11.44 -17.40 -34.28
CA PRO A 116 -12.06 -18.31 -35.22
C PRO A 116 -11.02 -19.31 -35.75
N ILE A 117 -11.26 -20.60 -35.54
CA ILE A 117 -10.47 -21.66 -36.17
C ILE A 117 -10.81 -21.67 -37.67
N ARG A 118 -9.84 -21.30 -38.51
CA ARG A 118 -10.01 -21.30 -39.98
C ARG A 118 -10.13 -22.73 -40.52
N GLY A 119 -11.31 -23.10 -40.98
CA GLY A 119 -11.47 -24.17 -41.98
C GLY A 119 -10.98 -23.70 -43.37
N PRO A 120 -10.54 -24.62 -44.25
CA PRO A 120 -10.08 -24.28 -45.59
C PRO A 120 -11.26 -24.02 -46.54
N GLY A 121 -11.76 -22.78 -46.54
CA GLY A 121 -12.84 -22.35 -47.43
C GLY A 121 -13.24 -20.90 -47.13
N GLY A 122 -12.97 -19.98 -48.05
CA GLY A 122 -13.12 -18.54 -47.81
C GLY A 122 -14.56 -18.04 -47.90
N GLN A 123 -15.33 -18.15 -46.82
CA GLN A 123 -16.48 -17.28 -46.54
C GLN A 123 -16.46 -16.87 -45.06
N MET A 124 -16.60 -15.56 -44.79
CA MET A 124 -16.94 -15.12 -43.44
C MET A 124 -18.42 -15.40 -43.22
N ASN A 125 -18.75 -16.37 -42.37
CA ASN A 125 -20.07 -16.37 -41.75
C ASN A 125 -20.22 -15.06 -40.97
N PRO A 126 -21.36 -14.33 -41.09
CA PRO A 126 -21.65 -13.27 -40.14
C PRO A 126 -21.65 -13.87 -38.74
N THR A 127 -21.10 -13.15 -37.76
CA THR A 127 -21.29 -13.49 -36.35
C THR A 127 -22.79 -13.62 -36.13
N PRO A 128 -23.31 -14.77 -35.65
CA PRO A 128 -24.73 -14.90 -35.40
C PRO A 128 -25.15 -13.80 -34.42
N GLU A 129 -26.27 -13.13 -34.69
CA GLU A 129 -26.87 -12.25 -33.71
C GLU A 129 -27.15 -13.09 -32.46
N GLN A 130 -26.66 -12.65 -31.30
CA GLN A 130 -26.79 -13.35 -30.02
C GLN A 130 -27.66 -12.53 -29.07
N PRO A 131 -28.94 -12.30 -29.38
CA PRO A 131 -29.82 -11.44 -28.59
C PRO A 131 -29.99 -11.93 -27.15
N GLU A 132 -29.80 -13.23 -26.88
CA GLU A 132 -29.77 -13.78 -25.52
C GLU A 132 -28.55 -13.32 -24.71
N LEU A 133 -27.38 -13.15 -25.33
CA LEU A 133 -26.17 -12.63 -24.67
C LEU A 133 -26.23 -11.10 -24.51
N ASP A 134 -26.83 -10.39 -25.46
CA ASP A 134 -27.08 -8.95 -25.34
C ASP A 134 -28.11 -8.65 -24.25
N GLN A 135 -29.21 -9.44 -24.20
CA GLN A 135 -30.22 -9.35 -23.14
C GLN A 135 -29.61 -9.72 -21.77
N LEU A 136 -28.83 -10.80 -21.68
CA LEU A 136 -28.14 -11.17 -20.43
C LEU A 136 -27.16 -10.07 -19.98
N SER A 137 -26.50 -9.39 -20.93
CA SER A 137 -25.61 -8.26 -20.63
C SER A 137 -26.39 -7.03 -20.15
N ALA A 138 -27.55 -6.75 -20.73
CA ALA A 138 -28.45 -5.68 -20.30
C ALA A 138 -29.08 -5.96 -18.93
N ASP A 139 -29.50 -7.20 -18.68
CA ASP A 139 -30.04 -7.65 -17.40
C ASP A 139 -28.96 -7.64 -16.31
N LEU A 140 -27.74 -8.07 -16.62
CA LEU A 140 -26.60 -7.97 -15.72
C LEU A 140 -26.25 -6.51 -15.42
N ALA A 141 -26.19 -5.63 -16.42
CA ALA A 141 -25.98 -4.19 -16.20
C ALA A 141 -27.10 -3.57 -15.36
N GLY A 142 -28.35 -3.97 -15.59
CA GLY A 142 -29.52 -3.56 -14.82
C GLY A 142 -29.50 -4.07 -13.37
N LEU A 143 -29.00 -5.29 -13.13
CA LEU A 143 -28.81 -5.85 -11.80
C LEU A 143 -27.65 -5.16 -11.06
N LEU A 144 -26.50 -4.99 -11.73
CA LEU A 144 -25.33 -4.28 -11.20
C LEU A 144 -25.68 -2.84 -10.79
N GLY A 145 -26.40 -2.11 -11.65
CA GLY A 145 -26.90 -0.76 -11.34
C GLY A 145 -27.87 -0.74 -10.14
N ARG A 146 -28.74 -1.75 -9.99
CA ARG A 146 -29.66 -1.85 -8.83
C ARG A 146 -28.94 -2.13 -7.51
N ILE A 147 -27.78 -2.79 -7.53
CA ILE A 147 -26.95 -3.04 -6.34
C ILE A 147 -25.84 -1.98 -6.15
N GLY A 148 -25.92 -0.84 -6.85
CA GLY A 148 -24.99 0.28 -6.70
C GLY A 148 -23.59 0.04 -7.30
N LEU A 149 -23.39 -1.07 -8.01
CA LEU A 149 -22.15 -1.37 -8.73
C LEU A 149 -22.22 -0.78 -10.13
N ASP A 150 -21.87 0.49 -10.28
CA ASP A 150 -21.59 1.06 -11.60
C ASP A 150 -20.15 0.68 -12.04
N PRO A 151 -19.96 -0.20 -13.04
CA PRO A 151 -18.63 -0.50 -13.56
C PRO A 151 -17.96 0.71 -14.23
N ALA A 152 -18.71 1.76 -14.56
CA ALA A 152 -18.23 3.04 -15.11
C ALA A 152 -18.10 4.15 -14.06
N GLY A 153 -18.39 3.90 -12.77
CA GLY A 153 -18.23 4.86 -11.69
C GLY A 153 -16.79 5.38 -11.56
N GLU A 154 -16.60 6.56 -10.98
CA GLU A 154 -15.28 7.21 -10.87
C GLU A 154 -14.27 6.32 -10.12
N ARG A 155 -13.46 5.59 -10.89
CA ARG A 155 -12.37 4.77 -10.35
C ARG A 155 -11.26 5.70 -9.83
N PRO A 156 -10.62 5.37 -8.68
CA PRO A 156 -9.59 6.22 -8.09
C PRO A 156 -8.50 6.56 -9.11
N THR A 157 -8.19 7.85 -9.20
CA THR A 157 -7.44 8.39 -10.34
C THR A 157 -6.01 7.87 -10.40
N ARG A 158 -5.33 8.07 -11.54
CA ARG A 158 -3.94 7.59 -11.77
C ARG A 158 -2.89 8.01 -10.73
N ARG A 159 -3.20 8.85 -9.73
CA ARG A 159 -2.26 9.31 -8.68
C ARG A 159 -2.57 8.82 -7.25
N ASP A 160 -3.69 8.14 -7.04
CA ASP A 160 -4.11 7.68 -5.72
C ASP A 160 -3.18 6.58 -5.17
N ARG A 161 -2.74 6.74 -3.91
CA ARG A 161 -1.87 5.79 -3.19
C ARG A 161 -2.22 5.73 -1.71
N ILE A 162 -2.05 4.56 -1.10
CA ILE A 162 -2.38 4.28 0.30
C ILE A 162 -1.56 5.20 1.24
N ASP A 163 -0.26 5.37 0.97
CA ASP A 163 0.64 6.21 1.78
C ASP A 163 0.30 7.70 1.73
N ILE A 164 -0.35 8.15 0.65
CA ILE A 164 -0.83 9.53 0.47
C ILE A 164 -2.16 9.72 1.21
N ARG A 165 -3.11 8.78 1.07
CA ARG A 165 -4.39 8.86 1.80
C ARG A 165 -4.18 8.76 3.31
N PHE A 166 -3.32 7.85 3.77
CA PHE A 166 -2.92 7.79 5.18
C PHE A 166 -2.29 9.11 5.67
N ALA A 167 -1.40 9.75 4.89
CA ALA A 167 -0.82 11.04 5.27
C ALA A 167 -1.88 12.15 5.40
N ALA A 168 -2.95 12.10 4.60
CA ALA A 168 -4.08 13.02 4.72
C ALA A 168 -4.92 12.75 5.99
N VAL A 169 -5.29 11.49 6.25
CA VAL A 169 -6.00 11.07 7.46
C VAL A 169 -5.20 11.41 8.73
N ALA A 170 -3.89 11.16 8.71
CA ALA A 170 -3.00 11.49 9.83
C ALA A 170 -2.88 13.00 10.07
N ALA A 171 -2.99 13.83 9.03
CA ALA A 171 -3.02 15.28 9.17
C ALA A 171 -4.37 15.81 9.70
N LEU A 172 -5.47 15.07 9.48
CA LEU A 172 -6.81 15.39 10.03
C LEU A 172 -6.95 14.94 11.49
N HIS A 173 -6.35 13.80 11.86
CA HIS A 173 -6.50 13.18 13.18
C HIS A 173 -5.18 13.03 13.98
N PRO A 174 -4.24 14.01 13.98
CA PRO A 174 -2.86 13.80 14.42
C PRO A 174 -2.71 13.35 15.88
N GLY A 175 -3.66 13.70 16.75
CA GLY A 175 -3.68 13.31 18.16
C GLY A 175 -4.57 12.12 18.51
N ARG A 176 -5.28 11.50 17.55
CA ARG A 176 -6.01 10.24 17.80
C ARG A 176 -5.03 9.07 17.83
N VAL A 177 -5.32 8.06 18.65
CA VAL A 177 -4.59 6.79 18.66
C VAL A 177 -4.94 6.03 17.38
N ALA A 178 -3.93 5.76 16.55
CA ALA A 178 -4.09 5.00 15.31
C ALA A 178 -3.97 3.50 15.57
N ALA A 179 -3.05 3.10 16.44
CA ALA A 179 -2.85 1.71 16.83
C ALA A 179 -2.43 1.62 18.31
N GLN A 180 -2.83 0.54 18.97
CA GLN A 180 -2.51 0.25 20.37
C GLN A 180 -2.27 -1.26 20.53
N ASP A 181 -1.19 -1.65 21.18
CA ASP A 181 -0.95 -3.01 21.68
C ASP A 181 -1.03 -3.04 23.22
N ALA A 182 -0.58 -4.13 23.83
CA ALA A 182 -0.64 -4.31 25.29
C ALA A 182 0.39 -3.44 26.05
N GLU A 183 1.46 -2.99 25.40
CA GLU A 183 2.55 -2.23 26.02
C GLU A 183 2.41 -0.73 25.73
N GLU A 184 2.16 -0.37 24.47
CA GLU A 184 2.21 1.01 23.98
C GLU A 184 1.06 1.36 23.02
N SER A 185 0.95 2.65 22.70
CA SER A 185 0.03 3.15 21.68
C SER A 185 0.71 4.22 20.84
N ALA A 186 0.38 4.26 19.56
CA ALA A 186 0.92 5.20 18.60
C ALA A 186 -0.20 6.07 18.02
N THR A 187 -0.03 7.39 18.09
CA THR A 187 -0.92 8.33 17.42
C THR A 187 -0.71 8.33 15.91
N TYR A 188 -1.71 8.82 15.17
CA TYR A 188 -1.60 9.05 13.73
C TYR A 188 -0.35 9.87 13.35
N LEU A 189 -0.04 10.92 14.10
CA LEU A 189 1.15 11.74 13.85
C LEU A 189 2.45 10.97 14.10
N GLU A 190 2.52 10.15 15.14
CA GLU A 190 3.72 9.35 15.46
C GLU A 190 3.98 8.28 14.40
N LEU A 191 2.93 7.56 13.95
CA LEU A 191 3.04 6.62 12.84
C LEU A 191 3.46 7.30 11.52
N ASP A 192 2.89 8.48 11.22
CA ASP A 192 3.22 9.23 10.01
C ASP A 192 4.63 9.84 10.01
N LEU A 193 5.16 10.17 11.19
CA LEU A 193 6.56 10.60 11.36
C LEU A 193 7.54 9.40 11.25
N LEU A 194 7.17 8.25 11.82
CA LEU A 194 7.98 7.03 11.72
C LEU A 194 8.00 6.50 10.27
N ALA A 195 6.86 6.47 9.59
CA ALA A 195 6.76 6.13 8.17
C ALA A 195 7.61 7.08 7.29
N ASP A 196 7.67 8.38 7.62
CA ASP A 196 8.56 9.33 6.94
C ASP A 196 10.05 9.06 7.18
N ASP A 197 10.46 8.63 8.39
CA ASP A 197 11.87 8.26 8.63
C ASP A 197 12.24 6.99 7.87
N ILE A 198 11.38 5.97 7.90
CA ILE A 198 11.53 4.72 7.16
C ILE A 198 11.67 4.99 5.66
N ALA A 199 10.76 5.79 5.09
CA ALA A 199 10.82 6.19 3.68
C ALA A 199 12.13 6.92 3.33
N ARG A 200 12.61 7.80 4.22
CA ARG A 200 13.91 8.49 4.06
C ARG A 200 15.11 7.53 4.16
N ARG A 201 15.05 6.48 4.99
CA ARG A 201 16.12 5.47 5.07
C ARG A 201 16.14 4.54 3.86
N LEU A 202 14.98 4.18 3.32
CA LEU A 202 14.83 3.39 2.09
C LEU A 202 15.13 4.17 0.80
N SER A 203 15.04 5.51 0.84
CA SER A 203 15.38 6.37 -0.30
C SER A 203 16.79 6.10 -0.83
N GLY A 204 16.89 5.98 -2.17
CA GLY A 204 18.13 5.59 -2.87
C GLY A 204 18.53 4.11 -2.72
N ARG A 205 17.72 3.28 -2.05
CA ARG A 205 17.95 1.83 -1.87
C ARG A 205 16.82 0.99 -2.46
N ALA A 206 15.58 1.43 -2.28
CA ALA A 206 14.39 0.80 -2.86
C ALA A 206 13.36 1.86 -3.30
N GLY A 207 12.74 1.65 -4.46
CA GLY A 207 11.75 2.55 -5.06
C GLY A 207 10.78 1.83 -6.02
N PRO A 208 10.16 2.56 -6.96
CA PRO A 208 9.13 2.04 -7.86
C PRO A 208 9.52 0.74 -8.58
N GLY A 209 8.64 -0.26 -8.49
CA GLY A 209 8.84 -1.57 -9.10
C GLY A 209 9.86 -2.47 -8.39
N GLN A 210 10.40 -2.06 -7.24
CA GLN A 210 11.19 -2.92 -6.35
C GLN A 210 10.35 -3.31 -5.13
N ALA A 211 10.66 -4.44 -4.48
CA ALA A 211 10.08 -4.81 -3.19
C ALA A 211 11.06 -4.58 -2.03
N VAL A 212 10.51 -4.41 -0.82
CA VAL A 212 11.23 -4.53 0.46
C VAL A 212 10.52 -5.55 1.32
N ALA A 213 11.27 -6.52 1.85
CA ALA A 213 10.77 -7.47 2.82
C ALA A 213 10.53 -6.78 4.16
N VAL A 214 9.28 -6.75 4.64
CA VAL A 214 8.93 -6.18 5.94
C VAL A 214 8.76 -7.32 6.93
N ARG A 215 9.76 -7.49 7.81
CA ARG A 215 9.79 -8.51 8.87
C ARG A 215 9.59 -7.85 10.24
N ALA A 216 8.34 -7.50 10.52
CA ALA A 216 7.95 -6.83 11.77
C ALA A 216 7.02 -7.73 12.60
N ARG A 217 7.21 -7.71 13.92
CA ARG A 217 6.24 -8.20 14.91
C ARG A 217 4.97 -7.37 14.80
N ARG A 218 3.83 -7.98 15.10
CA ARG A 218 2.55 -7.27 15.18
C ARG A 218 2.53 -6.41 16.45
N THR A 219 2.85 -5.13 16.30
CA THR A 219 2.90 -4.09 17.33
C THR A 219 2.17 -2.84 16.83
N CYS A 220 1.91 -1.87 17.71
CA CYS A 220 1.30 -0.60 17.33
C CYS A 220 2.11 0.17 16.27
N THR A 221 3.42 -0.07 16.16
CA THR A 221 4.29 0.59 15.17
C THR A 221 4.40 -0.15 13.82
N ALA A 222 3.93 -1.40 13.72
CA ALA A 222 4.06 -2.23 12.51
C ALA A 222 3.47 -1.57 11.25
N ALA A 223 2.37 -0.84 11.39
CA ALA A 223 1.76 -0.05 10.32
C ALA A 223 2.72 0.97 9.69
N ALA A 224 3.61 1.58 10.47
CA ALA A 224 4.59 2.54 9.96
C ALA A 224 5.67 1.86 9.10
N ALA A 225 6.00 0.59 9.36
CA ALA A 225 6.90 -0.19 8.50
C ALA A 225 6.31 -0.42 7.11
N VAL A 226 5.03 -0.79 7.05
CA VAL A 226 4.30 -0.99 5.78
C VAL A 226 4.13 0.33 5.03
N VAL A 227 3.57 1.35 5.68
CA VAL A 227 3.32 2.67 5.06
C VAL A 227 4.62 3.37 4.67
N GLY A 228 5.67 3.31 5.50
CA GLY A 228 6.97 3.92 5.21
C GLY A 228 7.68 3.27 4.02
N THR A 229 7.54 1.95 3.86
CA THR A 229 8.01 1.22 2.67
C THR A 229 7.26 1.68 1.42
N MET A 230 5.92 1.68 1.46
CA MET A 230 5.11 2.19 0.34
C MET A 230 5.47 3.65 -0.01
N ARG A 231 5.73 4.49 0.99
CA ARG A 231 6.11 5.90 0.83
C ARG A 231 7.50 6.09 0.20
N SER A 232 8.41 5.11 0.28
CA SER A 232 9.67 5.13 -0.50
C SER A 232 9.44 4.87 -2.00
N GLY A 233 8.25 4.39 -2.37
CA GLY A 233 7.90 3.95 -3.72
C GLY A 233 7.98 2.44 -3.91
N ALA A 234 8.53 1.69 -2.95
CA ALA A 234 8.67 0.24 -3.03
C ALA A 234 7.37 -0.51 -2.65
N ALA A 235 7.22 -1.71 -3.20
CA ALA A 235 6.22 -2.67 -2.78
C ALA A 235 6.62 -3.33 -1.44
N VAL A 236 5.64 -3.67 -0.61
CA VAL A 236 5.84 -4.42 0.63
C VAL A 236 5.77 -5.92 0.34
N LEU A 237 6.80 -6.69 0.72
CA LEU A 237 6.72 -8.14 0.89
C LEU A 237 6.56 -8.43 2.40
N PRO A 238 5.35 -8.70 2.92
CA PRO A 238 5.17 -8.94 4.34
C PRO A 238 5.69 -10.34 4.74
N LEU A 239 6.62 -10.40 5.69
CA LEU A 239 7.21 -11.63 6.21
C LEU A 239 6.88 -11.82 7.70
N GLU A 240 6.06 -12.83 8.01
CA GLU A 240 5.80 -13.25 9.39
C GLU A 240 7.10 -13.75 10.06
N PRO A 241 7.51 -13.19 11.22
CA PRO A 241 8.73 -13.61 11.92
C PRO A 241 8.79 -15.10 12.24
N GLY A 242 7.63 -15.73 12.50
CA GLY A 242 7.48 -17.15 12.79
C GLY A 242 7.56 -18.09 11.57
N HIS A 243 7.59 -17.58 10.33
CA HIS A 243 7.83 -18.44 9.16
C HIS A 243 9.25 -19.04 9.21
N ASN A 244 9.38 -20.29 8.75
CA ASN A 244 10.68 -20.96 8.68
C ASN A 244 11.66 -20.19 7.74
N PRO A 245 12.99 -20.24 7.98
CA PRO A 245 13.97 -19.47 7.21
C PRO A 245 13.88 -19.70 5.69
N GLY A 246 13.80 -20.97 5.27
CA GLY A 246 13.76 -21.34 3.85
C GLY A 246 12.54 -20.83 3.09
N LEU A 247 11.38 -20.71 3.77
CA LEU A 247 10.19 -20.06 3.19
C LEU A 247 10.42 -18.55 3.04
N GLN A 248 10.99 -17.88 4.04
CA GLN A 248 11.29 -16.44 3.93
C GLN A 248 12.31 -16.17 2.81
N GLU A 249 13.34 -17.00 2.68
CA GLU A 249 14.31 -16.99 1.58
C GLU A 249 13.66 -17.19 0.22
N PHE A 250 12.79 -18.19 0.10
CA PHE A 250 12.04 -18.45 -1.12
C PHE A 250 11.18 -17.25 -1.52
N LEU A 251 10.43 -16.66 -0.58
CA LEU A 251 9.57 -15.50 -0.85
C LEU A 251 10.35 -14.25 -1.23
N MET A 252 11.49 -13.98 -0.57
CA MET A 252 12.39 -12.88 -0.94
C MET A 252 12.97 -13.07 -2.35
N ARG A 253 13.35 -14.31 -2.70
CA ARG A 253 13.88 -14.67 -4.01
C ARG A 253 12.81 -14.56 -5.11
N ASP A 254 11.58 -15.03 -4.87
CA ASP A 254 10.45 -14.90 -5.81
C ASP A 254 10.05 -13.42 -6.01
N ALA A 255 10.07 -12.62 -4.94
CA ALA A 255 9.86 -11.17 -5.01
C ALA A 255 11.05 -10.40 -5.64
N GLY A 256 12.20 -11.04 -5.82
CA GLY A 256 13.42 -10.42 -6.34
C GLY A 256 14.01 -9.33 -5.45
N THR A 257 13.95 -9.49 -4.12
CA THR A 257 14.44 -8.49 -3.15
C THR A 257 15.48 -9.04 -2.16
N GLU A 258 16.50 -8.21 -1.94
CA GLU A 258 17.57 -8.39 -0.94
C GLU A 258 17.38 -7.45 0.26
N MET A 259 16.44 -6.48 0.14
CA MET A 259 16.23 -5.40 1.09
C MET A 259 15.24 -5.83 2.16
N VAL A 260 15.64 -5.75 3.43
CA VAL A 260 14.78 -6.08 4.58
C VAL A 260 14.61 -4.85 5.46
N LEU A 261 13.37 -4.53 5.79
CA LEU A 261 13.00 -3.69 6.92
C LEU A 261 12.54 -4.61 8.05
N SER A 262 13.38 -4.82 9.05
CA SER A 262 13.16 -5.76 10.15
C SER A 262 13.04 -5.03 11.48
N ASP A 263 12.36 -5.60 12.47
CA ASP A 263 12.65 -5.25 13.86
C ASP A 263 14.13 -5.50 14.16
N SER A 264 14.73 -4.62 14.97
CA SER A 264 16.14 -4.74 15.36
C SER A 264 16.53 -6.09 15.98
N GLY A 265 15.61 -6.75 16.70
CA GLY A 265 15.81 -8.08 17.28
C GLY A 265 15.40 -9.27 16.39
N LEU A 266 15.12 -9.06 15.10
CA LEU A 266 14.70 -10.11 14.13
C LEU A 266 15.64 -10.27 12.92
N LEU A 267 16.77 -9.55 12.91
CA LEU A 267 17.85 -9.74 11.96
C LEU A 267 18.55 -11.08 12.17
N ARG A 268 19.07 -11.65 11.09
CA ARG A 268 19.75 -12.95 11.07
C ARG A 268 21.14 -12.80 10.45
N ASP A 269 21.22 -12.98 9.13
CA ASP A 269 22.40 -12.84 8.29
C ASP A 269 22.41 -11.53 7.47
N GLU A 270 21.37 -10.71 7.60
CA GLU A 270 21.28 -9.43 6.88
C GLU A 270 22.14 -8.33 7.50
N ILE A 271 22.86 -7.59 6.66
CA ILE A 271 23.81 -6.55 7.06
C ILE A 271 23.04 -5.23 7.30
N PRO A 272 23.06 -4.65 8.52
CA PRO A 272 22.42 -3.37 8.80
C PRO A 272 22.99 -2.21 7.98
N VAL A 273 22.12 -1.40 7.36
CA VAL A 273 22.51 -0.19 6.60
C VAL A 273 21.87 1.11 7.10
N ALA A 274 20.77 1.05 7.84
CA ALA A 274 20.18 2.20 8.54
C ALA A 274 19.23 1.77 9.67
N LYS A 275 18.99 2.66 10.65
CA LYS A 275 17.96 2.49 11.70
C LYS A 275 16.85 3.53 11.52
N ALA A 276 15.60 3.13 11.77
CA ALA A 276 14.42 3.99 11.77
C ALA A 276 13.46 3.54 12.90
N GLY A 277 13.50 4.24 14.04
CA GLY A 277 12.72 3.87 15.22
C GLY A 277 13.10 2.47 15.75
N PRO A 278 12.14 1.55 15.96
CA PRO A 278 12.41 0.16 16.37
C PRO A 278 13.00 -0.70 15.23
N PHE A 279 12.83 -0.26 13.98
CA PHE A 279 13.20 -0.99 12.77
C PHE A 279 14.64 -0.70 12.31
N VAL A 280 15.21 -1.68 11.63
CA VAL A 280 16.50 -1.63 10.95
C VAL A 280 16.28 -1.97 9.49
N VAL A 281 16.78 -1.11 8.60
CA VAL A 281 16.95 -1.42 7.18
C VAL A 281 18.26 -2.20 7.06
N ALA A 282 18.20 -3.39 6.49
CA ALA A 282 19.32 -4.29 6.27
C ALA A 282 19.30 -4.85 4.85
N VAL A 283 20.44 -5.35 4.38
CA VAL A 283 20.60 -5.94 3.06
C VAL A 283 21.15 -7.36 3.22
N ARG A 284 20.53 -8.33 2.56
CA ARG A 284 21.04 -9.70 2.51
C ARG A 284 22.16 -9.81 1.46
N PRO A 285 23.27 -10.52 1.75
CA PRO A 285 24.40 -10.59 0.80
C PRO A 285 24.20 -11.55 -0.38
N GLU A 286 23.13 -12.35 -0.42
CA GLU A 286 22.78 -13.15 -1.61
C GLU A 286 22.34 -12.27 -2.77
N GLN A 287 22.68 -12.66 -4.01
CA GLN A 287 22.16 -12.01 -5.21
C GLN A 287 20.77 -12.55 -5.55
N ALA A 288 19.73 -11.76 -5.32
CA ALA A 288 18.39 -12.05 -5.83
C ALA A 288 18.33 -11.69 -7.32
N VAL A 289 17.65 -12.52 -8.12
CA VAL A 289 17.30 -12.14 -9.49
C VAL A 289 16.32 -10.98 -9.40
N ARG A 290 16.75 -9.77 -9.77
CA ARG A 290 15.94 -8.55 -9.66
C ARG A 290 14.68 -8.67 -10.51
N ARG A 291 13.54 -8.87 -9.85
CA ARG A 291 12.20 -8.85 -10.46
C ARG A 291 11.69 -7.42 -10.49
N GLN A 292 11.45 -6.88 -11.69
CA GLN A 292 10.75 -5.61 -11.83
C GLN A 292 9.25 -5.84 -11.64
N LEU A 293 8.71 -5.32 -10.54
CA LEU A 293 7.27 -5.30 -10.28
C LEU A 293 6.60 -4.15 -11.06
N PRO A 294 5.27 -4.23 -11.31
CA PRO A 294 4.51 -3.08 -11.75
C PRO A 294 4.70 -1.90 -10.78
N GLU A 295 4.96 -0.69 -11.29
CA GLU A 295 5.24 0.49 -10.46
C GLU A 295 4.12 0.85 -9.45
N ARG A 296 2.91 0.33 -9.67
CA ARG A 296 1.72 0.55 -8.82
C ARG A 296 1.53 -0.50 -7.73
N THR A 297 2.35 -1.55 -7.67
CA THR A 297 2.26 -2.58 -6.64
C THR A 297 2.47 -1.95 -5.26
N ALA A 298 1.47 -2.10 -4.39
CA ALA A 298 1.53 -1.67 -3.01
C ALA A 298 2.16 -2.76 -2.15
N PHE A 299 1.70 -4.00 -2.31
CA PHE A 299 2.25 -5.15 -1.61
C PHE A 299 2.17 -6.42 -2.45
N LEU A 300 2.90 -7.43 -2.01
CA LEU A 300 2.91 -8.77 -2.56
C LEU A 300 2.08 -9.67 -1.64
N GLY A 301 0.89 -10.06 -2.10
CA GLY A 301 -0.01 -10.92 -1.36
C GLY A 301 0.46 -12.37 -1.42
N LEU A 302 0.35 -13.09 -0.30
CA LEU A 302 0.34 -14.56 -0.30
C LEU A 302 -1.12 -15.02 -0.41
N PRO A 303 -1.47 -15.88 -1.39
CA PRO A 303 -2.84 -16.38 -1.50
C PRO A 303 -3.25 -17.12 -0.23
N SER A 304 -4.31 -16.61 0.40
CA SER A 304 -4.89 -17.17 1.64
C SER A 304 -5.75 -18.41 1.36
N ALA A 305 -5.20 -19.40 0.65
CA ALA A 305 -5.74 -20.75 0.54
C ALA A 305 -4.73 -21.74 -0.11
N GLY A 306 -4.62 -22.94 0.44
CA GLY A 306 -4.35 -24.13 -0.37
C GLY A 306 -2.93 -24.36 -0.91
N GLY A 307 -1.90 -23.65 -0.43
CA GLY A 307 -0.50 -23.97 -0.71
C GLY A 307 -0.11 -25.35 -0.18
N ARG A 308 -0.37 -26.42 -0.94
CA ARG A 308 0.12 -27.77 -0.64
C ARG A 308 1.65 -27.71 -0.45
N PRO A 309 2.22 -28.36 0.58
CA PRO A 309 3.68 -28.40 0.74
C PRO A 309 4.32 -28.93 -0.55
N GLY A 310 5.23 -28.14 -1.13
CA GLY A 310 5.91 -28.44 -2.40
C GLY A 310 5.34 -27.76 -3.66
N ARG A 311 4.20 -27.07 -3.61
CA ARG A 311 3.76 -26.20 -4.73
C ARG A 311 4.08 -24.75 -4.42
N ALA A 312 4.82 -24.09 -5.31
CA ALA A 312 5.26 -22.71 -5.13
C ALA A 312 4.08 -21.76 -4.84
N VAL A 313 4.11 -21.12 -3.67
CA VAL A 313 3.24 -19.99 -3.34
C VAL A 313 3.82 -18.77 -4.04
N ALA A 314 3.42 -18.55 -5.29
CA ALA A 314 3.82 -17.37 -6.04
C ALA A 314 3.26 -16.11 -5.37
N VAL A 315 4.08 -15.07 -5.24
CA VAL A 315 3.62 -13.82 -4.64
C VAL A 315 2.90 -12.96 -5.68
N GLU A 316 1.67 -12.56 -5.38
CA GLU A 316 0.81 -11.83 -6.31
C GLU A 316 0.86 -10.32 -6.06
N PRO A 317 1.11 -9.49 -7.09
CA PRO A 317 1.21 -8.05 -6.93
C PRO A 317 -0.18 -7.39 -6.78
N VAL A 318 -0.51 -6.96 -5.56
CA VAL A 318 -1.69 -6.15 -5.27
C VAL A 318 -1.31 -4.67 -5.42
N THR A 319 -2.07 -3.91 -6.19
CA THR A 319 -1.77 -2.48 -6.44
C THR A 319 -2.39 -1.57 -5.38
N HIS A 320 -1.88 -0.33 -5.31
CA HIS A 320 -2.49 0.73 -4.52
C HIS A 320 -3.97 0.93 -4.86
N LEU A 321 -4.36 0.81 -6.13
CA LEU A 321 -5.74 1.04 -6.56
C LEU A 321 -6.67 -0.12 -6.18
N ASP A 322 -6.17 -1.36 -6.13
CA ASP A 322 -6.99 -2.51 -5.73
C ASP A 322 -7.42 -2.37 -4.26
N VAL A 323 -6.47 -2.01 -3.38
CA VAL A 323 -6.76 -1.72 -1.97
C VAL A 323 -7.70 -0.53 -1.83
N LEU A 324 -7.41 0.59 -2.50
CA LEU A 324 -8.20 1.80 -2.33
C LEU A 324 -9.62 1.64 -2.87
N SER A 325 -9.83 0.87 -3.95
CA SER A 325 -11.16 0.54 -4.45
C SER A 325 -11.97 -0.30 -3.45
N TRP A 326 -11.32 -1.22 -2.72
CA TRP A 326 -11.98 -1.92 -1.61
C TRP A 326 -12.32 -0.97 -0.46
N VAL A 327 -11.38 -0.10 -0.06
CA VAL A 327 -11.59 0.88 1.04
C VAL A 327 -12.74 1.85 0.73
N ASP A 328 -12.81 2.37 -0.50
CA ASP A 328 -13.82 3.34 -0.93
C ASP A 328 -15.25 2.77 -0.96
N VAL A 329 -15.40 1.45 -1.05
CA VAL A 329 -16.69 0.76 -0.94
C VAL A 329 -16.95 0.27 0.50
N ALA A 330 -15.95 -0.33 1.15
CA ALA A 330 -16.12 -0.98 2.44
C ALA A 330 -16.33 0.02 3.58
N LEU A 331 -15.60 1.14 3.64
CA LEU A 331 -15.73 2.08 4.76
C LEU A 331 -17.12 2.75 4.82
N PRO A 332 -17.70 3.23 3.70
CA PRO A 332 -19.07 3.76 3.70
C PRO A 332 -20.13 2.68 3.96
N MET A 333 -19.99 1.48 3.40
CA MET A 333 -20.93 0.37 3.60
C MET A 333 -20.99 -0.09 5.07
N LEU A 334 -19.88 -0.01 5.80
CA LEU A 334 -19.80 -0.29 7.23
C LEU A 334 -20.07 0.95 8.10
N GLU A 335 -20.40 2.10 7.52
CA GLU A 335 -20.59 3.38 8.23
C GLU A 335 -19.47 3.66 9.25
N THR A 336 -18.23 3.46 8.81
CA THR A 336 -17.05 3.54 9.69
C THR A 336 -16.40 4.92 9.70
N GLY A 337 -15.99 5.37 10.88
CA GLY A 337 -15.37 6.67 11.08
C GLY A 337 -14.38 6.70 12.24
N PRO A 338 -13.88 7.88 12.64
CA PRO A 338 -12.76 7.98 13.58
C PRO A 338 -12.98 7.36 14.96
N ASP A 339 -14.23 7.22 15.39
CA ASP A 339 -14.61 6.67 16.70
C ASP A 339 -14.77 5.14 16.70
N ASP A 340 -14.62 4.47 15.56
CA ASP A 340 -14.59 3.02 15.47
C ASP A 340 -13.27 2.40 15.98
N VAL A 341 -13.36 1.13 16.36
CA VAL A 341 -12.27 0.34 16.92
C VAL A 341 -12.23 -1.01 16.20
N TRP A 342 -11.14 -1.26 15.50
CA TRP A 342 -10.92 -2.48 14.70
C TRP A 342 -9.91 -3.39 15.38
N THR A 343 -10.05 -4.71 15.28
CA THR A 343 -8.96 -5.64 15.63
C THR A 343 -7.94 -5.77 14.51
N PHE A 344 -6.67 -5.75 14.86
CA PHE A 344 -5.57 -6.22 14.02
C PHE A 344 -5.10 -7.57 14.59
N TYR A 345 -5.66 -8.66 14.04
CA TYR A 345 -5.66 -10.01 14.59
C TYR A 345 -4.96 -11.03 13.68
N HIS A 346 -4.99 -10.84 12.35
CA HIS A 346 -4.36 -11.74 11.39
C HIS A 346 -2.89 -11.33 11.13
N SER A 347 -2.12 -12.21 10.49
CA SER A 347 -0.75 -11.90 10.05
C SER A 347 -0.78 -10.93 8.87
N MET A 348 0.16 -9.98 8.81
CA MET A 348 0.37 -9.13 7.62
C MET A 348 0.79 -9.92 6.38
N SER A 349 1.33 -11.13 6.55
CA SER A 349 1.62 -12.04 5.42
C SER A 349 0.34 -12.57 4.76
N LEU A 350 -0.82 -12.42 5.40
CA LEU A 350 -2.13 -12.73 4.83
C LEU A 350 -2.83 -11.43 4.42
N ASP A 351 -3.57 -11.48 3.31
CA ASP A 351 -4.36 -10.35 2.82
C ASP A 351 -5.37 -9.83 3.87
N LEU A 352 -5.95 -10.72 4.69
CA LEU A 352 -6.82 -10.34 5.81
C LEU A 352 -6.14 -9.39 6.80
N GLY A 353 -4.89 -9.66 7.22
CA GLY A 353 -4.17 -8.80 8.15
C GLY A 353 -3.80 -7.45 7.55
N MET A 354 -3.60 -7.39 6.22
CA MET A 354 -3.43 -6.13 5.51
C MET A 354 -4.74 -5.32 5.49
N ARG A 355 -5.89 -5.96 5.18
CA ARG A 355 -7.22 -5.30 5.21
C ARG A 355 -7.60 -4.78 6.60
N GLU A 356 -7.36 -5.56 7.65
CA GLU A 356 -7.58 -5.16 9.06
C GLU A 356 -6.79 -3.91 9.46
N MET A 357 -5.64 -3.68 8.84
CA MET A 357 -4.84 -2.48 9.05
C MET A 357 -5.33 -1.30 8.19
N TRP A 358 -5.80 -1.52 6.96
CA TRP A 358 -6.31 -0.45 6.10
C TRP A 358 -7.62 0.17 6.57
N GLY A 359 -8.52 -0.66 7.11
CA GLY A 359 -9.81 -0.23 7.66
C GLY A 359 -9.70 0.96 8.63
N PRO A 360 -8.98 0.82 9.76
CA PRO A 360 -8.81 1.90 10.72
C PRO A 360 -7.94 3.04 10.19
N LEU A 361 -6.77 2.74 9.62
CA LEU A 361 -5.78 3.75 9.21
C LEU A 361 -6.27 4.73 8.14
N LEU A 362 -7.29 4.36 7.37
CA LEU A 362 -7.86 5.20 6.30
C LEU A 362 -9.22 5.82 6.68
N SER A 363 -9.80 5.46 7.83
CA SER A 363 -11.02 6.07 8.39
C SER A 363 -10.76 7.00 9.59
N GLY A 364 -9.53 7.00 10.15
CA GLY A 364 -9.19 7.75 11.36
C GLY A 364 -9.50 6.99 12.66
N ALA A 365 -9.98 5.74 12.55
CA ALA A 365 -10.29 4.83 13.65
C ALA A 365 -9.03 4.27 14.33
N ARG A 366 -9.23 3.52 15.42
CA ARG A 366 -8.16 2.87 16.18
C ARG A 366 -8.05 1.38 15.84
N ALA A 367 -6.84 0.90 15.56
CA ALA A 367 -6.50 -0.52 15.55
C ALA A 367 -6.10 -1.00 16.96
N VAL A 368 -6.72 -2.09 17.42
CA VAL A 368 -6.31 -2.85 18.61
C VAL A 368 -5.49 -4.04 18.13
N VAL A 369 -4.20 -3.99 18.39
CA VAL A 369 -3.24 -5.05 18.08
C VAL A 369 -3.45 -6.17 19.09
N VAL A 370 -3.90 -7.31 18.57
CA VAL A 370 -3.99 -8.55 19.33
C VAL A 370 -2.62 -9.23 19.22
N ASP A 371 -2.00 -9.69 20.31
CA ASP A 371 -0.77 -10.47 20.21
C ASP A 371 -1.05 -11.92 19.74
N ARG A 372 -0.05 -12.80 19.73
CA ARG A 372 -0.20 -14.19 19.27
C ARG A 372 -0.86 -15.10 20.31
N ASP A 373 -0.61 -14.87 21.58
CA ASP A 373 -1.05 -15.72 22.68
C ASP A 373 -2.52 -15.40 22.98
N THR A 374 -2.87 -14.11 23.08
CA THR A 374 -4.27 -13.62 23.09
C THR A 374 -5.06 -14.13 21.88
N ALA A 375 -4.47 -14.11 20.67
CA ALA A 375 -5.15 -14.65 19.49
C ALA A 375 -5.36 -16.17 19.52
N SER A 376 -4.61 -16.90 20.36
CA SER A 376 -4.75 -18.35 20.51
C SER A 376 -5.75 -18.75 21.60
N ASP A 377 -5.95 -17.92 22.64
CA ASP A 377 -7.01 -18.10 23.64
C ASP A 377 -8.27 -17.29 23.27
N ALA A 378 -9.29 -17.99 22.76
CA ALA A 378 -10.57 -17.39 22.39
C ALA A 378 -11.33 -16.72 23.56
N ARG A 379 -11.06 -17.07 24.82
CA ARG A 379 -11.63 -16.39 26.00
C ARG A 379 -10.87 -15.09 26.31
N GLU A 380 -9.55 -15.10 26.15
CA GLU A 380 -8.74 -13.89 26.28
C GLU A 380 -9.09 -12.89 25.19
N PHE A 381 -9.19 -13.34 23.95
CA PHE A 381 -9.64 -12.50 22.86
C PHE A 381 -11.05 -11.91 23.11
N ALA A 382 -12.00 -12.69 23.63
CA ALA A 382 -13.32 -12.18 24.01
C ALA A 382 -13.27 -11.09 25.10
N ARG A 383 -12.34 -11.17 26.06
CA ARG A 383 -12.06 -10.10 27.02
C ARG A 383 -11.53 -8.86 26.30
N THR A 384 -10.50 -9.01 25.45
CA THR A 384 -9.91 -7.91 24.66
C THR A 384 -10.94 -7.15 23.82
N LEU A 385 -11.87 -7.87 23.15
CA LEU A 385 -12.96 -7.24 22.38
C LEU A 385 -13.84 -6.35 23.25
N THR A 386 -14.12 -6.79 24.48
CA THR A 386 -14.97 -6.08 25.45
C THR A 386 -14.22 -4.88 26.06
N GLU A 387 -13.00 -5.09 26.53
CA GLU A 387 -12.17 -4.10 27.22
C GLU A 387 -11.81 -2.91 26.31
N HIS A 388 -11.46 -3.18 25.05
CA HIS A 388 -11.14 -2.13 24.09
C HIS A 388 -12.35 -1.54 23.37
N GLN A 389 -13.57 -2.01 23.67
CA GLN A 389 -14.82 -1.59 23.02
C GLN A 389 -14.75 -1.73 21.48
N VAL A 390 -14.35 -2.91 21.00
CA VAL A 390 -14.21 -3.18 19.56
C VAL A 390 -15.57 -3.02 18.85
N THR A 391 -15.57 -2.31 17.72
CA THR A 391 -16.75 -2.06 16.89
C THR A 391 -16.73 -2.85 15.58
N VAL A 392 -15.55 -3.17 15.04
CA VAL A 392 -15.38 -3.98 13.83
C VAL A 392 -14.40 -5.14 14.08
N LEU A 393 -14.87 -6.36 13.83
CA LEU A 393 -14.11 -7.60 13.97
C LEU A 393 -13.98 -8.29 12.61
N THR A 394 -12.79 -8.76 12.24
CA THR A 394 -12.59 -9.68 11.11
C THR A 394 -12.18 -11.05 11.62
N GLN A 395 -12.79 -12.13 11.13
CA GLN A 395 -12.48 -13.51 11.53
C GLN A 395 -12.65 -14.52 10.38
N LEU A 396 -11.93 -15.63 10.50
CA LEU A 396 -12.25 -16.86 9.77
C LEU A 396 -13.49 -17.54 10.40
N PRO A 397 -14.45 -18.08 9.63
CA PRO A 397 -15.61 -18.81 10.15
C PRO A 397 -15.32 -19.84 11.26
N SER A 398 -14.24 -20.62 11.14
CA SER A 398 -13.80 -21.58 12.14
C SER A 398 -13.31 -20.92 13.43
N ALA A 399 -12.64 -19.77 13.33
CA ALA A 399 -12.18 -18.98 14.48
C ALA A 399 -13.35 -18.27 15.17
N PHE A 400 -14.25 -17.70 14.39
CA PHE A 400 -15.51 -17.12 14.87
C PHE A 400 -16.37 -18.12 15.65
N THR A 401 -16.41 -19.38 15.22
CA THR A 401 -17.13 -20.44 15.96
C THR A 401 -16.49 -20.76 17.31
N ARG A 402 -15.14 -20.80 17.38
CA ARG A 402 -14.42 -20.97 18.65
C ARG A 402 -14.66 -19.78 19.58
N LEU A 403 -14.60 -18.55 19.05
CA LEU A 403 -14.94 -17.32 19.78
C LEU A 403 -16.38 -17.35 20.30
N THR A 404 -17.35 -17.77 19.50
CA THR A 404 -18.76 -17.89 19.89
C THR A 404 -18.93 -18.82 21.10
N ALA A 405 -18.25 -19.96 21.11
CA ALA A 405 -18.27 -20.90 22.23
C ALA A 405 -17.54 -20.36 23.47
N ALA A 406 -16.42 -19.66 23.28
CA ALA A 406 -15.61 -19.10 24.36
C ALA A 406 -16.23 -17.88 25.05
N ALA A 407 -16.96 -17.05 24.29
CA ALA A 407 -17.64 -15.84 24.74
C ALA A 407 -19.09 -16.09 25.23
N ALA A 408 -19.52 -17.35 25.33
CA ALA A 408 -20.87 -17.68 25.82
C ALA A 408 -21.10 -17.09 27.23
N GLY A 409 -22.13 -16.25 27.37
CA GLY A 409 -22.44 -15.52 28.61
C GLY A 409 -21.73 -14.16 28.75
N THR A 410 -20.81 -13.81 27.84
CA THR A 410 -20.23 -12.47 27.72
C THR A 410 -21.10 -11.58 26.81
N ARG A 411 -21.07 -10.26 27.00
CA ARG A 411 -21.68 -9.29 26.09
C ARG A 411 -20.67 -8.27 25.57
N ILE A 412 -20.73 -7.99 24.28
CA ILE A 412 -19.87 -7.03 23.57
C ILE A 412 -20.78 -5.99 22.89
N PRO A 413 -21.32 -5.02 23.65
CA PRO A 413 -22.33 -4.08 23.13
C PRO A 413 -21.76 -3.05 22.14
N SER A 414 -20.44 -2.85 22.11
CA SER A 414 -19.75 -1.98 21.15
C SER A 414 -19.69 -2.57 19.73
N LEU A 415 -19.77 -3.90 19.60
CA LEU A 415 -19.53 -4.59 18.34
C LEU A 415 -20.67 -4.33 17.35
N ARG A 416 -20.37 -3.67 16.23
CA ARG A 416 -21.32 -3.31 15.16
C ARG A 416 -21.23 -4.27 13.99
N HIS A 417 -20.03 -4.72 13.64
CA HIS A 417 -19.78 -5.49 12.42
C HIS A 417 -18.82 -6.65 12.66
N VAL A 418 -19.18 -7.83 12.14
CA VAL A 418 -18.33 -9.02 12.09
C VAL A 418 -18.14 -9.43 10.64
N LEU A 419 -16.93 -9.27 10.12
CA LEU A 419 -16.53 -9.64 8.76
C LEU A 419 -15.99 -11.08 8.80
N LEU A 420 -16.71 -12.01 8.16
CA LEU A 420 -16.35 -13.43 8.07
C LEU A 420 -15.77 -13.71 6.69
N SER A 421 -14.55 -14.23 6.61
CA SER A 421 -13.82 -14.37 5.34
C SER A 421 -12.82 -15.52 5.37
N GLY A 422 -12.47 -16.05 4.19
CA GLY A 422 -11.35 -17.00 3.99
C GLY A 422 -11.69 -18.49 4.17
N GLU A 423 -12.89 -18.83 4.63
CA GLU A 423 -13.42 -20.20 4.66
C GLU A 423 -14.91 -20.18 4.25
N PRO A 424 -15.52 -21.32 3.87
CA PRO A 424 -16.97 -21.41 3.76
C PRO A 424 -17.66 -21.08 5.08
N LEU A 425 -18.84 -20.43 5.03
CA LEU A 425 -19.64 -20.06 6.20
C LEU A 425 -20.91 -20.93 6.33
N PRO A 426 -20.92 -21.97 7.19
CA PRO A 426 -22.13 -22.73 7.50
C PRO A 426 -23.21 -21.85 8.17
N PRO A 427 -24.49 -21.96 7.77
CA PRO A 427 -25.59 -21.20 8.41
C PRO A 427 -25.75 -21.45 9.93
N SER A 428 -25.21 -22.56 10.43
CA SER A 428 -25.20 -22.87 11.87
C SER A 428 -24.32 -21.92 12.68
N TYR A 429 -23.31 -21.28 12.07
CA TYR A 429 -22.36 -20.39 12.77
C TYR A 429 -23.02 -19.04 13.15
N PRO A 430 -23.64 -18.26 12.24
CA PRO A 430 -24.47 -17.11 12.61
C PRO A 430 -25.59 -17.47 13.59
N ALA A 431 -26.27 -18.61 13.37
CA ALA A 431 -27.35 -19.03 14.23
C ALA A 431 -26.90 -19.33 15.68
N ALA A 432 -25.67 -19.84 15.87
CA ALA A 432 -25.09 -20.01 17.19
C ALA A 432 -24.76 -18.66 17.87
N TRP A 433 -24.20 -17.71 17.11
CA TRP A 433 -23.90 -16.36 17.61
C TRP A 433 -25.15 -15.62 18.10
N HIS A 434 -26.21 -15.60 17.29
CA HIS A 434 -27.47 -14.95 17.69
C HIS A 434 -28.10 -15.60 18.92
N ARG A 435 -28.08 -16.95 19.04
CA ARG A 435 -28.54 -17.65 20.24
C ARG A 435 -27.69 -17.35 21.48
N ALA A 436 -26.40 -17.14 21.32
CA ALA A 436 -25.50 -16.80 22.43
C ALA A 436 -25.66 -15.35 22.92
N ALA A 437 -26.33 -14.48 22.14
CA ALA A 437 -26.63 -13.09 22.46
C ALA A 437 -25.40 -12.24 22.88
N ILE A 438 -24.23 -12.55 22.30
CA ILE A 438 -22.95 -11.90 22.61
C ILE A 438 -22.95 -10.44 22.16
N ALA A 439 -23.30 -10.22 20.89
CA ALA A 439 -23.55 -8.88 20.32
C ALA A 439 -24.77 -8.98 19.40
N PRO A 440 -26.01 -8.97 19.93
CA PRO A 440 -27.22 -9.16 19.14
C PRO A 440 -27.47 -8.02 18.15
N GLN A 441 -26.87 -6.84 18.38
CA GLN A 441 -26.90 -5.69 17.49
C GLN A 441 -25.91 -5.76 16.31
N ALA A 442 -24.96 -6.71 16.33
CA ALA A 442 -23.90 -6.76 15.33
C ALA A 442 -24.40 -7.37 14.01
N THR A 443 -24.09 -6.73 12.89
CA THR A 443 -24.28 -7.29 11.54
C THR A 443 -23.14 -8.25 11.23
N LEU A 444 -23.48 -9.49 10.82
CA LEU A 444 -22.52 -10.46 10.31
C LEU A 444 -22.47 -10.35 8.79
N TRP A 445 -21.27 -10.20 8.23
CA TRP A 445 -21.03 -10.06 6.80
C TRP A 445 -20.24 -11.27 6.31
N ASP A 446 -20.75 -11.97 5.29
CA ASP A 446 -19.97 -12.96 4.54
C ASP A 446 -19.18 -12.21 3.46
N VAL A 447 -17.85 -12.20 3.59
CA VAL A 447 -16.93 -11.45 2.73
C VAL A 447 -16.09 -12.44 1.95
N SER A 448 -16.50 -12.71 0.71
CA SER A 448 -15.77 -13.58 -0.22
C SER A 448 -14.92 -12.78 -1.21
N GLY A 449 -13.80 -13.38 -1.65
CA GLY A 449 -12.88 -12.80 -2.63
C GLY A 449 -11.45 -13.29 -2.43
N SER A 450 -10.75 -13.61 -3.53
CA SER A 450 -9.36 -14.07 -3.53
C SER A 450 -8.44 -13.03 -4.20
N PRO A 451 -7.19 -12.85 -3.76
CA PRO A 451 -6.20 -12.07 -4.51
C PRO A 451 -5.86 -12.69 -5.88
N THR A 452 -6.06 -14.01 -6.04
CA THR A 452 -5.82 -14.70 -7.31
C THR A 452 -6.78 -14.21 -8.37
N ARG A 453 -6.23 -13.67 -9.47
CA ARG A 453 -7.00 -13.39 -10.68
C ARG A 453 -7.62 -14.70 -11.19
N VAL A 454 -8.94 -14.66 -11.41
CA VAL A 454 -9.69 -15.68 -12.17
C VAL A 454 -9.41 -15.50 -13.65
#